data_AF-A0A7Z9UE27-F1
#
_entry.id   AF-A0A7Z9UE27-F1
#
_cell.length_a   1.000
_cell.length_b   1.000
_cell.length_c   1.000
_cell.angle_alpha   90.00
_cell.angle_beta   90.00
_cell.angle_gamma   90.00
#
_symmetry.space_group_name_H-M   'P 1'
#
loop_
_entity.id
_entity.type
_entity.pdbx_description
1 polymer ?
#
loop_
_entity_poly.entity_id
_entity_poly.type
_entity_poly.pdbx_seq_one_letter_code
_entity_poly.pdbx_strand_id
1 'polypeptide(L)'
;MGSSTAENYFEELQALYENLGGALEVRPGNPCGTCNLCCTTEELDQHNVTALELDYLESKVGGEKTDRFLLFLARDPEQTVCPHYENGCTVYEYRPYSCRIFGHYRRQGTALPEVCVFKGQEEIFSRQNYAQKVPEADSLTQLSRRYWPYRMRRREVQASTLFQAAGVDPTLAQALELVAREEHESAVELALSEEVSDPFSQYCQALILEQAGRPDLACSVLIDALHDTPKSADLWYRLGSAFLVMGRLENSQRAFSRATTFDSKFAQAWGMLGLCFYQNGQREAAQNALEKAVELEGEDGRFFHYLHLFE
;
A
#
# COMPACT_ATOMS: atom_id res chain seq x y z
N MET A 1 -18.52 -1.52 19.93
CA MET A 1 -18.27 -2.77 19.19
C MET A 1 -17.77 -2.41 17.81
N GLY A 2 -16.61 -2.93 17.40
CA GLY A 2 -15.94 -2.59 16.14
C GLY A 2 -14.52 -2.03 16.32
N SER A 3 -13.62 -2.78 16.96
CA SER A 3 -12.18 -2.56 16.76
C SER A 3 -11.82 -3.18 15.42
N SER A 4 -11.57 -2.38 14.38
CA SER A 4 -10.91 -2.88 13.18
C SER A 4 -9.41 -2.96 13.46
N THR A 5 -8.99 -4.04 14.11
CA THR A 5 -7.57 -4.40 14.22
C THR A 5 -7.11 -4.94 12.85
N ALA A 6 -5.80 -4.94 12.58
CA ALA A 6 -5.21 -5.55 11.38
C ALA A 6 -5.72 -6.99 11.16
N GLU A 7 -5.96 -7.69 12.27
CA GLU A 7 -6.47 -9.06 12.32
C GLU A 7 -7.75 -9.24 11.51
N ASN A 8 -8.70 -8.30 11.56
CA ASN A 8 -9.94 -8.42 10.77
C ASN A 8 -9.66 -8.40 9.26
N TYR A 9 -8.71 -7.57 8.80
CA TYR A 9 -8.33 -7.53 7.39
C TYR A 9 -7.56 -8.78 6.97
N PHE A 10 -6.75 -9.34 7.88
CA PHE A 10 -6.03 -10.58 7.65
C PHE A 10 -6.97 -11.79 7.62
N GLU A 11 -8.02 -11.81 8.44
CA GLU A 11 -9.09 -12.81 8.39
C GLU A 11 -9.90 -12.71 7.08
N GLU A 12 -10.29 -11.50 6.66
CA GLU A 12 -10.94 -11.27 5.36
C GLU A 12 -10.04 -11.73 4.20
N LEU A 13 -8.73 -11.43 4.26
CA LEU A 13 -7.76 -11.87 3.26
C LEU A 13 -7.64 -13.40 3.22
N GLN A 14 -7.57 -14.04 4.38
CA GLN A 14 -7.51 -15.49 4.46
C GLN A 14 -8.77 -16.16 3.90
N ALA A 15 -9.96 -15.60 4.15
CA ALA A 15 -11.19 -16.08 3.54
C ALA A 15 -11.16 -15.99 2.01
N LEU A 16 -10.61 -14.91 1.44
CA LEU A 16 -10.40 -14.79 -0.01
C LEU A 16 -9.45 -15.89 -0.53
N TYR A 17 -8.37 -16.16 0.21
CA TYR A 17 -7.42 -17.21 -0.15
C TYR A 17 -8.05 -18.62 -0.10
N GLU A 18 -8.92 -18.89 0.86
CA GLU A 18 -9.63 -20.16 0.99
C GLU A 18 -10.67 -20.33 -0.12
N ASN A 19 -11.47 -19.30 -0.40
CA ASN A 19 -12.42 -19.28 -1.51
C ASN A 19 -11.73 -19.52 -2.85
N LEU A 20 -10.62 -18.80 -3.08
CA LEU A 20 -9.77 -19.01 -4.23
C LEU A 20 -9.29 -20.47 -4.26
N GLY A 21 -8.79 -21.04 -3.17
CA GLY A 21 -8.35 -22.44 -3.13
C GLY A 21 -9.44 -23.46 -3.52
N GLY A 22 -10.68 -23.19 -3.12
CA GLY A 22 -11.86 -24.01 -3.42
C GLY A 22 -12.39 -23.85 -4.85
N ALA A 23 -12.25 -22.67 -5.46
CA ALA A 23 -12.72 -22.39 -6.83
C ALA A 23 -11.90 -23.09 -7.93
N LEU A 24 -10.80 -23.76 -7.58
CA LEU A 24 -9.80 -24.24 -8.53
C LEU A 24 -9.80 -25.75 -8.60
N GLU A 25 -9.68 -26.34 -9.78
CA GLU A 25 -9.64 -27.81 -9.97
C GLU A 25 -8.22 -28.36 -10.04
N VAL A 26 -7.83 -29.34 -9.21
CA VAL A 26 -6.44 -29.88 -9.17
C VAL A 26 -6.21 -30.85 -10.33
N ARG A 27 -5.30 -30.53 -11.26
CA ARG A 27 -4.84 -31.49 -12.29
C ARG A 27 -3.64 -32.33 -11.83
N PRO A 28 -3.59 -33.64 -12.17
CA PRO A 28 -2.45 -34.49 -11.88
C PRO A 28 -1.26 -34.21 -12.82
N GLY A 29 -0.04 -34.18 -12.29
CA GLY A 29 1.19 -34.19 -13.12
C GLY A 29 2.34 -33.27 -12.67
N ASN A 30 2.11 -32.26 -11.82
CA ASN A 30 3.21 -31.43 -11.30
C ASN A 30 2.81 -30.71 -9.99
N PRO A 31 3.15 -31.26 -8.82
CA PRO A 31 2.90 -30.59 -7.55
C PRO A 31 3.79 -29.36 -7.42
N CYS A 32 3.22 -28.23 -7.00
CA CYS A 32 3.98 -27.04 -6.64
C CYS A 32 5.07 -27.41 -5.60
N GLY A 33 6.32 -27.02 -5.85
CA GLY A 33 7.49 -27.39 -5.02
C GLY A 33 8.55 -28.21 -5.75
N THR A 34 8.23 -28.83 -6.89
CA THR A 34 9.22 -29.61 -7.68
C THR A 34 9.82 -28.81 -8.84
N CYS A 35 9.05 -27.92 -9.50
CA CYS A 35 9.54 -27.14 -10.64
C CYS A 35 10.27 -25.83 -10.27
N ASN A 36 9.95 -25.22 -9.11
CA ASN A 36 10.53 -23.99 -8.53
C ASN A 36 10.68 -22.72 -9.39
N LEU A 37 10.20 -22.71 -10.64
CA LEU A 37 10.37 -21.59 -11.58
C LEU A 37 9.75 -20.28 -11.07
N CYS A 38 8.60 -20.32 -10.38
CA CYS A 38 8.00 -19.10 -9.81
C CYS A 38 8.81 -18.50 -8.64
N CYS A 39 9.82 -19.22 -8.16
CA CYS A 39 10.74 -18.79 -7.11
C CYS A 39 12.06 -18.25 -7.69
N THR A 40 12.18 -18.06 -9.01
CA THR A 40 13.35 -17.44 -9.66
C THR A 40 12.93 -16.22 -10.50
N THR A 41 13.82 -15.25 -10.68
CA THR A 41 13.55 -14.02 -11.44
C THR A 41 13.77 -14.14 -12.96
N GLU A 42 14.14 -15.33 -13.45
CA GLU A 42 14.52 -15.58 -14.84
C GLU A 42 13.32 -15.64 -15.81
N GLU A 43 12.20 -16.22 -15.36
CA GLU A 43 11.05 -16.56 -16.24
C GLU A 43 9.76 -15.77 -15.96
N LEU A 44 9.79 -14.84 -15.00
CA LEU A 44 8.62 -14.10 -14.53
C LEU A 44 8.62 -12.64 -15.00
N ASP A 45 7.47 -12.16 -15.47
CA ASP A 45 7.30 -10.77 -15.87
C ASP A 45 7.02 -9.87 -14.64
N GLN A 46 5.99 -10.15 -13.83
CA GLN A 46 5.63 -9.38 -12.62
C GLN A 46 4.92 -10.23 -11.55
N HIS A 47 5.17 -9.93 -10.27
CA HIS A 47 4.38 -10.42 -9.14
C HIS A 47 3.66 -9.23 -8.48
N ASN A 48 2.34 -9.22 -8.56
CA ASN A 48 1.54 -8.20 -7.88
C ASN A 48 1.15 -8.73 -6.51
N VAL A 49 1.92 -8.37 -5.49
CA VAL A 49 1.62 -8.68 -4.09
C VAL A 49 1.11 -7.39 -3.45
N THR A 50 -0.09 -7.42 -2.88
CA THR A 50 -0.66 -6.20 -2.30
C THR A 50 0.01 -5.84 -0.96
N ALA A 51 -0.06 -4.58 -0.57
CA ALA A 51 0.38 -4.07 0.72
C ALA A 51 -0.25 -4.82 1.91
N LEU A 52 -1.52 -5.16 1.79
CA LEU A 52 -2.23 -6.01 2.74
C LEU A 52 -1.58 -7.40 2.83
N GLU A 53 -1.21 -7.97 1.69
CA GLU A 53 -0.60 -9.30 1.63
C GLU A 53 0.82 -9.31 2.19
N LEU A 54 1.60 -8.24 2.01
CA LEU A 54 2.92 -8.11 2.61
C LEU A 54 2.85 -7.97 4.13
N ASP A 55 1.98 -7.11 4.65
CA ASP A 55 1.86 -6.95 6.10
C ASP A 55 1.29 -8.23 6.75
N TYR A 56 0.40 -8.92 6.03
CA TYR A 56 -0.06 -10.24 6.43
C TYR A 56 1.10 -11.24 6.45
N LEU A 57 1.91 -11.29 5.39
CA LEU A 57 3.07 -12.16 5.28
C LEU A 57 4.07 -11.89 6.41
N GLU A 58 4.42 -10.63 6.62
CA GLU A 58 5.31 -10.17 7.70
C GLU A 58 4.80 -10.62 9.07
N SER A 59 3.49 -10.52 9.33
CA SER A 59 2.88 -11.01 10.57
C SER A 59 3.06 -12.52 10.81
N LYS A 60 3.32 -13.29 9.74
CA LYS A 60 3.51 -14.76 9.79
C LYS A 60 4.96 -15.18 9.77
N VAL A 61 5.82 -14.49 9.01
CA VAL A 61 7.21 -14.91 8.74
C VAL A 61 8.29 -13.94 9.22
N GLY A 62 7.90 -12.76 9.70
CA GLY A 62 8.80 -11.72 10.18
C GLY A 62 9.31 -10.76 9.09
N GLY A 63 9.74 -9.58 9.53
CA GLY A 63 10.16 -8.47 8.65
C GLY A 63 11.37 -8.81 7.78
N GLU A 64 12.45 -9.36 8.35
CA GLU A 64 13.69 -9.62 7.59
C GLU A 64 13.47 -10.52 6.35
N LYS A 65 12.68 -11.59 6.46
CA LYS A 65 12.35 -12.43 5.31
C LYS A 65 11.43 -11.73 4.33
N THR A 66 10.52 -10.89 4.82
CA THR A 66 9.59 -10.10 4.00
C THR A 66 10.31 -9.02 3.21
N ASP A 67 11.31 -8.35 3.80
CA ASP A 67 12.17 -7.36 3.12
C ASP A 67 12.97 -7.99 1.98
N ARG A 68 13.55 -9.17 2.23
CA ARG A 68 14.22 -9.92 1.16
C ARG A 68 13.23 -10.38 0.09
N PHE A 69 11.98 -10.65 0.45
CA PHE A 69 10.96 -11.01 -0.52
C PHE A 69 10.56 -9.80 -1.36
N LEU A 70 10.49 -8.60 -0.78
CA LEU A 70 10.32 -7.35 -1.51
C LEU A 70 11.46 -7.11 -2.52
N LEU A 71 12.72 -7.33 -2.13
CA LEU A 71 13.86 -7.23 -3.06
C LEU A 71 13.74 -8.24 -4.21
N PHE A 72 13.30 -9.47 -3.92
CA PHE A 72 13.00 -10.47 -4.96
C PHE A 72 11.90 -9.98 -5.92
N LEU A 73 10.79 -9.44 -5.40
CA LEU A 73 9.69 -8.90 -6.19
C LEU A 73 10.15 -7.71 -7.06
N ALA A 74 11.05 -6.89 -6.53
CA ALA A 74 11.68 -5.76 -7.22
C ALA A 74 12.77 -6.16 -8.22
N ARG A 75 13.09 -7.47 -8.33
CA ARG A 75 14.13 -8.02 -9.21
C ARG A 75 15.53 -7.47 -8.90
N ASP A 76 15.82 -7.31 -7.62
CA ASP A 76 17.16 -6.95 -7.18
C ASP A 76 18.20 -7.96 -7.72
N PRO A 77 19.33 -7.51 -8.31
CA PRO A 77 20.34 -8.39 -8.89
C PRO A 77 20.97 -9.37 -7.89
N GLU A 78 20.97 -9.04 -6.61
CA GLU A 78 21.54 -9.86 -5.54
C GLU A 78 20.51 -10.85 -4.96
N GLN A 79 19.22 -10.62 -5.20
CA GLN A 79 18.12 -11.44 -4.67
C GLN A 79 17.31 -12.13 -5.79
N THR A 80 17.97 -13.03 -6.52
CA THR A 80 17.42 -13.73 -7.71
C THR A 80 16.51 -14.93 -7.40
N VAL A 81 16.54 -15.40 -6.16
CA VAL A 81 15.73 -16.53 -5.66
C VAL A 81 14.81 -16.03 -4.56
N CYS A 82 13.57 -16.52 -4.53
CA CYS A 82 12.63 -16.19 -3.47
C CYS A 82 13.18 -16.66 -2.10
N PRO A 83 13.29 -15.77 -1.09
CA PRO A 83 13.87 -16.11 0.23
C PRO A 83 13.04 -17.12 1.03
N HIS A 84 11.84 -17.43 0.56
CA HIS A 84 10.98 -18.44 1.15
C HIS A 84 11.14 -19.82 0.52
N TYR A 85 12.02 -19.96 -0.46
CA TYR A 85 12.32 -21.25 -1.08
C TYR A 85 13.46 -21.96 -0.34
N GLU A 86 13.11 -22.80 0.63
CA GLU A 86 14.03 -23.65 1.40
C GLU A 86 13.55 -25.11 1.31
N ASN A 87 13.99 -25.86 0.29
CA ASN A 87 13.48 -27.20 -0.05
C ASN A 87 11.97 -27.24 -0.37
N GLY A 88 11.46 -26.17 -0.94
CA GLY A 88 10.05 -25.95 -1.20
C GLY A 88 9.63 -24.54 -0.78
N CYS A 89 8.47 -24.09 -1.25
CA CYS A 89 7.93 -22.78 -0.89
C CYS A 89 7.39 -22.83 0.55
N THR A 90 8.12 -22.25 1.51
CA THR A 90 7.72 -22.22 2.93
C THR A 90 6.56 -21.28 3.22
N VAL A 91 6.27 -20.32 2.33
CA VAL A 91 5.10 -19.43 2.44
C VAL A 91 3.82 -20.06 1.89
N TYR A 92 3.80 -21.37 1.60
CA TYR A 92 2.67 -21.99 0.90
C TYR A 92 1.33 -21.77 1.61
N GLU A 93 1.32 -21.78 2.94
CA GLU A 93 0.13 -21.58 3.76
C GLU A 93 -0.47 -20.17 3.61
N TYR A 94 0.36 -19.14 3.64
CA TYR A 94 0.00 -17.71 3.60
C TYR A 94 0.47 -17.02 2.31
N ARG A 95 0.50 -17.78 1.23
CA ARG A 95 0.95 -17.35 -0.09
C ARG A 95 0.18 -16.11 -0.58
N PRO A 96 0.85 -15.07 -1.11
CA PRO A 96 0.17 -13.99 -1.79
C PRO A 96 -0.69 -14.48 -2.95
N TYR A 97 -1.75 -13.76 -3.26
CA TYR A 97 -2.72 -14.02 -4.30
C TYR A 97 -2.05 -14.26 -5.64
N SER A 98 -1.12 -13.39 -6.03
CA SER A 98 -0.32 -13.57 -7.24
C SER A 98 0.42 -14.92 -7.24
N CYS A 99 1.04 -15.33 -6.14
CA CYS A 99 1.68 -16.63 -6.05
C CYS A 99 0.69 -17.82 -6.03
N ARG A 100 -0.59 -17.61 -5.64
CA ARG A 100 -1.65 -18.64 -5.65
C ARG A 100 -2.22 -18.87 -7.04
N ILE A 101 -2.38 -17.79 -7.81
CA ILE A 101 -2.96 -17.83 -9.16
C ILE A 101 -1.91 -18.02 -10.25
N PHE A 102 -0.73 -17.42 -10.12
CA PHE A 102 0.24 -17.39 -11.20
C PHE A 102 1.15 -18.62 -11.15
N GLY A 103 1.07 -19.39 -12.23
CA GLY A 103 2.27 -19.90 -12.87
C GLY A 103 2.58 -18.99 -14.06
N HIS A 104 3.47 -18.03 -13.84
CA HIS A 104 4.14 -17.19 -14.82
C HIS A 104 3.33 -16.23 -15.72
N TYR A 105 3.45 -14.93 -15.44
CA TYR A 105 3.42 -13.94 -16.50
C TYR A 105 4.60 -14.20 -17.44
N ARG A 106 4.29 -14.47 -18.71
CA ARG A 106 5.24 -14.75 -19.78
C ARG A 106 6.05 -13.51 -20.14
N ARG A 107 7.39 -13.57 -20.04
CA ARG A 107 8.24 -12.67 -20.81
C ARG A 107 8.04 -12.96 -22.31
N GLN A 108 7.79 -11.95 -23.14
CA GLN A 108 7.62 -12.15 -24.59
C GLN A 108 8.77 -13.01 -25.16
N GLY A 109 8.44 -14.16 -25.75
CA GLY A 109 9.40 -15.05 -26.42
C GLY A 109 9.83 -16.31 -25.66
N THR A 110 9.41 -16.53 -24.41
CA THR A 110 9.72 -17.79 -23.69
C THR A 110 8.59 -18.83 -23.83
N ALA A 111 8.96 -20.12 -23.69
CA ALA A 111 8.04 -21.26 -23.67
C ALA A 111 7.67 -21.61 -22.22
N LEU A 112 6.42 -21.99 -21.97
CA LEU A 112 5.96 -22.43 -20.65
C LEU A 112 6.42 -23.88 -20.40
N PRO A 113 6.80 -24.25 -19.17
CA PRO A 113 6.77 -25.64 -18.74
C PRO A 113 5.31 -26.11 -18.74
N GLU A 114 5.04 -27.30 -19.31
CA GLU A 114 3.68 -27.85 -19.58
C GLU A 114 2.71 -27.87 -18.39
N VAL A 115 3.16 -27.62 -17.17
CA VAL A 115 2.41 -27.91 -15.95
C VAL A 115 2.55 -26.85 -14.85
N CYS A 116 3.13 -25.67 -15.13
CA CYS A 116 3.26 -24.61 -14.14
C CYS A 116 2.09 -23.64 -14.22
N VAL A 117 0.91 -24.03 -13.75
CA VAL A 117 -0.22 -23.11 -13.72
C VAL A 117 -1.15 -23.39 -12.56
N PHE A 118 -1.96 -22.38 -12.25
CA PHE A 118 -3.24 -22.42 -11.55
C PHE A 118 -3.99 -23.74 -11.68
N LYS A 119 -3.51 -24.75 -10.96
CA LYS A 119 -3.84 -26.15 -11.15
C LYS A 119 -3.87 -26.63 -12.63
N GLY A 120 -3.01 -26.09 -13.48
CA GLY A 120 -2.80 -26.54 -14.87
C GLY A 120 -3.64 -25.87 -15.97
N GLN A 121 -4.11 -24.63 -15.79
CA GLN A 121 -4.81 -23.85 -16.84
C GLN A 121 -3.87 -22.93 -17.63
N GLU A 122 -3.61 -23.21 -18.91
CA GLU A 122 -2.72 -22.45 -19.83
C GLU A 122 -3.31 -21.09 -20.30
N GLU A 123 -4.00 -20.36 -19.43
CA GLU A 123 -4.68 -19.13 -19.85
C GLU A 123 -3.80 -17.89 -19.65
N ILE A 124 -3.59 -17.14 -20.73
CA ILE A 124 -2.90 -15.83 -20.69
C ILE A 124 -3.92 -14.76 -20.36
N PHE A 125 -3.78 -14.14 -19.18
CA PHE A 125 -4.61 -13.01 -18.77
C PHE A 125 -4.01 -11.69 -19.25
N SER A 126 -4.84 -10.82 -19.84
CA SER A 126 -4.46 -9.44 -20.14
C SER A 126 -4.94 -8.53 -19.01
N ARG A 127 -4.31 -7.36 -18.83
CA ARG A 127 -4.74 -6.38 -17.81
C ARG A 127 -6.24 -6.04 -17.89
N GLN A 128 -6.81 -6.03 -19.10
CA GLN A 128 -8.21 -5.65 -19.34
C GLN A 128 -9.23 -6.71 -18.93
N ASN A 129 -8.87 -8.00 -18.97
CA ASN A 129 -9.81 -9.09 -18.67
C ASN A 129 -9.49 -9.83 -17.36
N TYR A 130 -8.40 -9.45 -16.70
CA TYR A 130 -7.89 -10.11 -15.50
C TYR A 130 -8.93 -10.14 -14.36
N ALA A 131 -9.49 -8.99 -14.00
CA ALA A 131 -10.52 -8.88 -12.97
C ALA A 131 -11.74 -9.78 -13.20
N GLN A 132 -12.16 -9.91 -14.46
CA GLN A 132 -13.33 -10.70 -14.85
C GLN A 132 -13.07 -12.20 -14.87
N LYS A 133 -11.82 -12.62 -15.15
CA LYS A 133 -11.48 -14.02 -15.36
C LYS A 133 -10.86 -14.69 -14.14
N VAL A 134 -10.23 -13.93 -13.25
CA VAL A 134 -9.54 -14.49 -12.08
C VAL A 134 -10.43 -14.37 -10.84
N PRO A 135 -10.86 -15.50 -10.23
CA PRO A 135 -11.71 -15.49 -9.05
C PRO A 135 -11.10 -14.67 -7.91
N GLU A 136 -11.92 -13.87 -7.22
CA GLU A 136 -11.52 -13.02 -6.08
C GLU A 136 -10.54 -11.87 -6.41
N ALA A 137 -10.20 -11.62 -7.69
CA ALA A 137 -9.32 -10.50 -8.07
C ALA A 137 -9.91 -9.13 -7.68
N ASP A 138 -11.19 -8.92 -7.97
CA ASP A 138 -11.90 -7.71 -7.59
C ASP A 138 -12.08 -7.60 -6.08
N SER A 139 -12.40 -8.71 -5.41
CA SER A 139 -12.55 -8.77 -3.96
C SER A 139 -11.24 -8.41 -3.26
N LEU A 140 -10.11 -8.95 -3.71
CA LEU A 140 -8.79 -8.61 -3.19
C LEU A 140 -8.44 -7.14 -3.45
N THR A 141 -8.76 -6.63 -4.64
CA THR A 141 -8.55 -5.22 -4.97
C THR A 141 -9.34 -4.32 -4.03
N GLN A 142 -10.62 -4.62 -3.79
CA GLN A 142 -11.48 -3.88 -2.87
C GLN A 142 -10.99 -3.98 -1.42
N LEU A 143 -10.61 -5.17 -0.97
CA LEU A 143 -10.09 -5.39 0.38
C LEU A 143 -8.77 -4.64 0.59
N SER A 144 -7.86 -4.69 -0.38
CA SER A 144 -6.59 -3.96 -0.34
C SER A 144 -6.81 -2.44 -0.30
N ARG A 145 -7.80 -1.93 -1.06
CA ARG A 145 -8.21 -0.52 -0.99
C ARG A 145 -8.79 -0.14 0.38
N ARG A 146 -9.58 -1.01 1.01
CA ARG A 146 -10.12 -0.80 2.37
C ARG A 146 -9.05 -0.87 3.44
N TYR A 147 -8.07 -1.78 3.28
CA TYR A 147 -6.95 -1.93 4.21
C TYR A 147 -6.01 -0.72 4.17
N TRP A 148 -5.89 -0.08 3.02
CA TRP A 148 -4.89 0.95 2.81
C TRP A 148 -4.92 2.12 3.82
N PRO A 149 -6.06 2.78 4.10
CA PRO A 149 -6.14 3.77 5.17
C PRO A 149 -5.68 3.25 6.53
N TYR A 150 -5.97 1.98 6.84
CA TYR A 150 -5.52 1.35 8.07
C TYR A 150 -4.00 1.18 8.10
N ARG A 151 -3.41 0.75 6.99
CA ARG A 151 -1.96 0.63 6.84
C ARG A 151 -1.26 1.97 7.00
N MET A 152 -1.76 3.02 6.35
CA MET A 152 -1.19 4.37 6.46
C MET A 152 -1.27 4.94 7.87
N ARG A 153 -2.24 4.46 8.67
CA ARG A 153 -2.37 4.77 10.10
C ARG A 153 -1.39 4.01 11.00
N ARG A 154 -0.69 2.98 10.51
CA ARG A 154 0.41 2.35 11.24
C ARG A 154 1.71 2.89 10.66
N ARG A 155 2.49 3.56 11.52
CA ARG A 155 3.85 4.04 11.21
C ARG A 155 4.61 2.92 10.49
N GLU A 156 5.26 3.25 9.36
CA GLU A 156 6.33 2.50 8.66
C GLU A 156 6.21 2.35 7.14
N VAL A 157 5.20 2.93 6.48
CA VAL A 157 5.20 2.87 5.01
C VAL A 157 6.00 4.06 4.44
N GLN A 158 7.24 3.80 4.03
CA GLN A 158 8.00 4.73 3.19
C GLN A 158 7.28 4.86 1.85
N ALA A 159 7.31 6.04 1.22
CA ALA A 159 6.70 6.24 -0.08
C ALA A 159 7.12 5.13 -1.06
N SER A 160 8.41 4.80 -1.15
CA SER A 160 8.92 3.67 -1.94
C SER A 160 8.22 2.32 -1.66
N THR A 161 7.96 1.96 -0.40
CA THR A 161 7.28 0.71 -0.01
C THR A 161 5.76 0.76 -0.14
N LEU A 162 5.16 1.96 -0.22
CA LEU A 162 3.73 2.11 -0.57
C LEU A 162 3.46 1.56 -1.99
N PHE A 163 4.32 1.89 -2.96
CA PHE A 163 4.05 1.68 -4.39
C PHE A 163 4.52 0.33 -4.93
N GLN A 164 5.59 -0.24 -4.37
CA GLN A 164 6.04 -1.61 -4.73
C GLN A 164 5.01 -2.68 -4.33
N ALA A 165 4.16 -2.36 -3.36
CA ALA A 165 3.18 -3.27 -2.80
C ALA A 165 1.74 -2.92 -3.16
N ALA A 166 1.38 -1.70 -3.55
CA ALA A 166 -0.01 -1.39 -3.90
C ALA A 166 -0.17 -1.32 -5.41
N GLY A 167 -1.28 -1.84 -5.93
CA GLY A 167 -1.70 -1.73 -7.34
C GLY A 167 -2.05 -0.29 -7.74
N VAL A 168 -1.11 0.62 -7.51
CA VAL A 168 -1.13 2.00 -7.96
C VAL A 168 -1.10 2.00 -9.48
N ASP A 169 -1.74 3.02 -10.06
CA ASP A 169 -1.68 3.25 -11.49
C ASP A 169 -0.22 3.21 -11.99
N PRO A 170 0.09 2.45 -13.06
CA PRO A 170 1.45 2.34 -13.59
C PRO A 170 2.12 3.70 -13.89
N THR A 171 1.32 4.71 -14.23
CA THR A 171 1.76 6.08 -14.52
C THR A 171 2.26 6.76 -13.26
N LEU A 172 1.52 6.64 -12.15
CA LEU A 172 1.93 7.18 -10.85
C LEU A 172 3.16 6.46 -10.28
N ALA A 173 3.27 5.14 -10.52
CA ALA A 173 4.47 4.39 -10.15
C ALA A 173 5.71 4.91 -10.91
N GLN A 174 5.60 5.14 -12.22
CA GLN A 174 6.67 5.73 -13.02
C GLN A 174 6.99 7.16 -12.60
N ALA A 175 5.98 7.99 -12.30
CA ALA A 175 6.18 9.36 -11.85
C ALA A 175 7.01 9.41 -10.55
N LEU A 176 6.80 8.45 -9.65
CA LEU A 176 7.61 8.34 -8.44
C LEU A 176 9.06 7.92 -8.72
N GLU A 177 9.29 6.98 -9.65
CA GLU A 177 10.67 6.64 -10.05
C GLU A 177 11.42 7.87 -10.55
N LEU A 178 10.73 8.76 -11.28
CA LEU A 178 11.29 10.04 -11.72
C LEU A 178 11.60 10.96 -10.54
N VAL A 179 10.73 11.04 -9.53
CA VAL A 179 11.04 11.76 -8.27
C VAL A 179 12.30 11.21 -7.61
N ALA A 180 12.45 9.89 -7.54
CA ALA A 180 13.61 9.24 -6.93
C ALA A 180 14.91 9.49 -7.71
N ARG A 181 14.81 9.78 -9.02
CA ARG A 181 15.93 10.18 -9.89
C ARG A 181 16.15 11.71 -9.93
N GLU A 182 15.44 12.47 -9.10
CA GLU A 182 15.45 13.94 -9.07
C GLU A 182 14.91 14.60 -10.36
N GLU A 183 14.19 13.84 -11.19
CA GLU A 183 13.55 14.30 -12.44
C GLU A 183 12.17 14.91 -12.15
N HIS A 184 12.13 15.95 -11.31
CA HIS A 184 10.89 16.48 -10.74
C HIS A 184 9.89 17.02 -11.76
N GLU A 185 10.35 17.69 -12.82
CA GLU A 185 9.44 18.24 -13.86
C GLU A 185 8.70 17.13 -14.61
N SER A 186 9.43 16.11 -15.07
CA SER A 186 8.88 14.92 -15.72
C SER A 186 7.93 14.16 -14.79
N ALA A 187 8.28 14.06 -13.50
CA ALA A 187 7.41 13.45 -12.50
C ALA A 187 6.07 14.19 -12.34
N VAL A 188 6.10 15.52 -12.32
CA VAL A 188 4.89 16.36 -12.22
C VAL A 188 4.03 16.22 -13.45
N GLU A 189 4.63 16.29 -14.65
CA GLU A 189 3.90 16.12 -15.91
C GLU A 189 3.20 14.75 -15.95
N LEU A 190 3.94 13.70 -15.63
CA LEU A 190 3.41 12.34 -15.65
C LEU A 190 2.37 12.09 -14.55
N ALA A 191 2.55 12.68 -13.36
CA ALA A 191 1.57 12.57 -12.29
C ALA A 191 0.24 13.26 -12.67
N LEU A 192 0.25 14.29 -13.52
CA LEU A 192 -0.93 15.04 -13.94
C LEU A 192 -1.52 14.60 -15.29
N SER A 193 -0.86 13.71 -16.03
CA SER A 193 -1.29 13.33 -17.38
C SER A 193 -2.56 12.46 -17.38
N GLU A 194 -2.81 11.75 -16.29
CA GLU A 194 -3.97 10.85 -16.15
C GLU A 194 -4.95 11.38 -15.10
N GLU A 195 -6.24 11.40 -15.45
CA GLU A 195 -7.30 11.70 -14.49
C GLU A 195 -7.56 10.47 -13.61
N VAL A 196 -7.04 10.51 -12.38
CA VAL A 196 -7.32 9.50 -11.36
C VAL A 196 -8.57 9.89 -10.58
N SER A 197 -9.55 8.98 -10.53
CA SER A 197 -10.85 9.23 -9.90
C SER A 197 -11.02 8.60 -8.53
N ASP A 198 -10.20 7.60 -8.18
CA ASP A 198 -10.29 6.96 -6.87
C ASP A 198 -9.47 7.72 -5.82
N PRO A 199 -9.98 7.86 -4.57
CA PRO A 199 -9.30 8.62 -3.52
C PRO A 199 -7.89 8.14 -3.20
N PHE A 200 -7.61 6.87 -3.43
CA PHE A 200 -6.30 6.31 -3.15
C PHE A 200 -5.26 6.79 -4.18
N SER A 201 -5.58 6.69 -5.48
CA SER A 201 -4.73 7.22 -6.53
C SER A 201 -4.55 8.74 -6.43
N GLN A 202 -5.58 9.49 -6.05
CA GLN A 202 -5.50 10.94 -5.79
C GLN A 202 -4.59 11.27 -4.60
N TYR A 203 -4.65 10.48 -3.53
CA TYR A 203 -3.72 10.60 -2.40
C TYR A 203 -2.27 10.39 -2.86
N CYS A 204 -2.02 9.34 -3.64
CA CYS A 204 -0.71 9.02 -4.19
C CYS A 204 -0.19 10.11 -5.14
N GLN A 205 -1.04 10.61 -6.03
CA GLN A 205 -0.73 11.71 -6.93
C GLN A 205 -0.29 12.96 -6.15
N ALA A 206 -1.03 13.33 -5.11
CA ALA A 206 -0.69 14.46 -4.27
C ALA A 206 0.64 14.27 -3.51
N LEU A 207 0.92 13.05 -3.04
CA LEU A 207 2.20 12.73 -2.40
C LEU A 207 3.38 12.89 -3.37
N ILE A 208 3.24 12.40 -4.61
CA ILE A 208 4.27 12.52 -5.66
C ILE A 208 4.53 14.00 -5.97
N LEU A 209 3.47 14.80 -6.14
CA LEU A 209 3.58 16.24 -6.40
C LEU A 209 4.28 16.98 -5.25
N GLU A 210 3.99 16.63 -4.00
CA GLU A 210 4.68 17.21 -2.84
C GLU A 210 6.17 16.87 -2.83
N GLN A 211 6.53 15.60 -3.09
CA GLN A 211 7.93 15.15 -3.16
C GLN A 211 8.68 15.75 -4.36
N ALA A 212 7.97 16.06 -5.45
CA ALA A 212 8.50 16.81 -6.58
C ALA A 212 8.59 18.33 -6.33
N GLY A 213 8.36 18.79 -5.09
CA GLY A 213 8.46 20.20 -4.71
C GLY A 213 7.28 21.07 -5.15
N ARG A 214 6.14 20.46 -5.50
CA ARG A 214 4.91 21.14 -5.94
C ARG A 214 3.73 20.92 -4.99
N PRO A 215 3.84 21.34 -3.71
CA PRO A 215 2.75 21.20 -2.74
C PRO A 215 1.51 22.06 -3.10
N ASP A 216 1.69 23.09 -3.93
CA ASP A 216 0.61 23.91 -4.50
C ASP A 216 -0.30 23.07 -5.41
N LEU A 217 0.28 22.25 -6.29
CA LEU A 217 -0.45 21.35 -7.16
C LEU A 217 -1.08 20.20 -6.37
N ALA A 218 -0.36 19.66 -5.39
CA ALA A 218 -0.90 18.67 -4.47
C ALA A 218 -2.18 19.17 -3.77
N CYS A 219 -2.20 20.42 -3.30
CA CYS A 219 -3.40 21.01 -2.71
C CYS A 219 -4.56 21.10 -3.72
N SER A 220 -4.29 21.50 -4.97
CA SER A 220 -5.33 21.59 -6.01
C SER A 220 -6.00 20.24 -6.24
N VAL A 221 -5.20 19.21 -6.50
CA VAL A 221 -5.66 17.83 -6.72
C VAL A 221 -6.50 17.33 -5.53
N LEU A 222 -6.05 17.59 -4.30
CA LEU A 222 -6.76 17.14 -3.10
C LEU A 222 -8.06 17.89 -2.86
N ILE A 223 -8.12 19.19 -3.16
CA ILE A 223 -9.35 19.98 -3.06
C ILE A 223 -10.40 19.47 -4.05
N ASP A 224 -9.97 19.19 -5.28
CA ASP A 224 -10.85 18.63 -6.32
C ASP A 224 -11.32 17.23 -5.91
N ALA A 225 -10.41 16.36 -5.45
CA ALA A 225 -10.75 15.03 -4.94
C ALA A 225 -11.76 15.04 -3.77
N LEU A 226 -11.63 16.03 -2.88
CA LEU A 226 -12.53 16.22 -1.74
C LEU A 226 -13.91 16.76 -2.13
N HIS A 227 -14.08 17.32 -3.33
CA HIS A 227 -15.40 17.66 -3.85
C HIS A 227 -16.25 16.39 -4.02
N ASP A 228 -15.66 15.34 -4.58
CA ASP A 228 -16.34 14.07 -4.85
C ASP A 228 -16.34 13.14 -3.63
N THR A 229 -15.31 13.23 -2.79
CA THR A 229 -15.16 12.39 -1.58
C THR A 229 -14.96 13.20 -0.28
N PRO A 230 -15.95 14.05 0.10
CA PRO A 230 -15.78 15.06 1.15
C PRO A 230 -15.53 14.52 2.56
N LYS A 231 -15.74 13.22 2.78
CA LYS A 231 -15.57 12.55 4.08
C LYS A 231 -14.32 11.68 4.14
N SER A 232 -13.44 11.75 3.14
CA SER A 232 -12.18 10.99 3.13
C SER A 232 -11.19 11.58 4.12
N ALA A 233 -11.01 10.92 5.27
CA ALA A 233 -10.07 11.36 6.30
C ALA A 233 -8.63 11.39 5.79
N ASP A 234 -8.24 10.44 4.93
CA ASP A 234 -6.91 10.35 4.30
C ASP A 234 -6.62 11.54 3.39
N LEU A 235 -7.58 11.96 2.56
CA LEU A 235 -7.43 13.13 1.70
C LEU A 235 -7.35 14.43 2.52
N TRP A 236 -8.17 14.56 3.57
CA TRP A 236 -8.08 15.70 4.49
C TRP A 236 -6.73 15.75 5.23
N TYR A 237 -6.22 14.60 5.68
CA TYR A 237 -4.90 14.50 6.29
C TYR A 237 -3.83 14.93 5.29
N ARG A 238 -3.87 14.40 4.06
CA ARG A 238 -2.89 14.74 3.03
C ARG A 238 -2.90 16.21 2.67
N LEU A 239 -4.09 16.82 2.62
CA LEU A 239 -4.26 18.25 2.36
C LEU A 239 -3.68 19.08 3.50
N GLY A 240 -3.88 18.66 4.75
CA GLY A 240 -3.30 19.31 5.91
C GLY A 240 -1.78 19.30 5.88
N SER A 241 -1.18 18.18 5.50
CA SER A 241 0.27 18.07 5.37
C SER A 241 0.80 18.91 4.19
N ALA A 242 0.12 18.95 3.04
CA ALA A 242 0.51 19.82 1.93
C ALA A 242 0.47 21.31 2.32
N PHE A 243 -0.58 21.74 3.05
CA PHE A 243 -0.62 23.10 3.60
C PHE A 243 0.51 23.39 4.60
N LEU A 244 0.90 22.40 5.40
CA LEU A 244 1.99 22.53 6.36
C LEU A 244 3.32 22.77 5.65
N VAL A 245 3.61 22.02 4.58
CA VAL A 245 4.80 22.20 3.74
C VAL A 245 4.83 23.62 3.13
N MET A 246 3.67 24.17 2.78
CA MET A 246 3.54 25.55 2.30
C MET A 246 3.58 26.62 3.41
N GLY A 247 3.73 26.23 4.68
CA GLY A 247 3.71 27.15 5.83
C GLY A 247 2.33 27.75 6.14
N ARG A 248 1.24 27.18 5.59
CA ARG A 248 -0.14 27.65 5.80
C ARG A 248 -0.75 26.97 7.02
N LEU A 249 -0.27 27.34 8.20
CA LEU A 249 -0.57 26.66 9.46
C LEU A 249 -2.07 26.58 9.80
N GLU A 250 -2.84 27.66 9.60
CA GLU A 250 -4.27 27.68 9.93
C GLU A 250 -5.08 26.74 9.01
N ASN A 251 -4.71 26.68 7.73
CA ASN A 251 -5.35 25.78 6.77
C ASN A 251 -4.99 24.32 7.09
N SER A 252 -3.74 24.07 7.45
CA SER A 252 -3.27 22.77 7.90
C SER A 252 -4.04 22.27 9.14
N GLN A 253 -4.17 23.12 10.16
CA GLN A 253 -4.96 22.83 11.36
C GLN A 253 -6.41 22.48 11.04
N ARG A 254 -7.08 23.24 10.14
CA ARG A 254 -8.46 22.95 9.71
C ARG A 254 -8.58 21.61 8.99
N ALA A 255 -7.65 21.31 8.11
CA ALA A 255 -7.65 20.07 7.35
C ALA A 255 -7.41 18.84 8.25
N PHE A 256 -6.44 18.90 9.17
CA PHE A 256 -6.23 17.83 10.15
C PHE A 256 -7.42 17.67 11.10
N SER A 257 -8.06 18.77 11.54
CA SER A 257 -9.29 18.70 12.33
C SER A 257 -10.44 18.03 11.58
N ARG A 258 -10.55 18.23 10.26
CA ARG A 258 -11.51 17.47 9.43
C ARG A 258 -11.15 15.99 9.36
N ALA A 259 -9.87 15.66 9.17
CA ALA A 259 -9.41 14.28 9.16
C ALA A 259 -9.77 13.55 10.47
N THR A 260 -9.52 14.16 11.63
CA THR A 260 -9.89 13.56 12.93
C THR A 260 -11.40 13.51 13.19
N THR A 261 -12.18 14.41 12.57
CA THR A 261 -13.65 14.38 12.63
C THR A 261 -14.21 13.20 11.83
N PHE A 262 -13.65 12.94 10.64
CA PHE A 262 -14.12 11.84 9.78
C PHE A 262 -13.56 10.48 10.21
N ASP A 263 -12.37 10.46 10.82
CA ASP A 263 -11.83 9.28 11.49
C ASP A 263 -11.22 9.64 12.84
N SER A 264 -12.01 9.42 13.91
CA SER A 264 -11.58 9.63 15.29
C SER A 264 -10.40 8.75 15.74
N LYS A 265 -10.08 7.68 15.01
CA LYS A 265 -8.97 6.76 15.30
C LYS A 265 -7.73 7.03 14.46
N PHE A 266 -7.70 8.14 13.72
CA PHE A 266 -6.55 8.52 12.91
C PHE A 266 -5.45 9.17 13.76
N ALA A 267 -4.57 8.35 14.33
CA ALA A 267 -3.53 8.80 15.24
C ALA A 267 -2.60 9.86 14.63
N GLN A 268 -2.16 9.68 13.38
CA GLN A 268 -1.30 10.66 12.71
C GLN A 268 -1.99 12.01 12.53
N ALA A 269 -3.29 12.03 12.18
CA ALA A 269 -4.03 13.27 12.05
C ALA A 269 -4.16 13.99 13.41
N TRP A 270 -4.40 13.25 14.50
CA TRP A 270 -4.39 13.81 15.86
C TRP A 270 -3.04 14.40 16.24
N GLY A 271 -1.96 13.67 15.98
CA GLY A 271 -0.62 14.12 16.31
C GLY A 271 -0.20 15.35 15.50
N MET A 272 -0.46 15.37 14.19
CA MET A 272 -0.21 16.55 13.34
C MET A 272 -1.09 17.74 13.75
N LEU A 273 -2.34 17.51 14.13
CA LEU A 273 -3.22 18.56 14.67
C LEU A 273 -2.65 19.15 15.97
N GLY A 274 -2.14 18.31 16.86
CA GLY A 274 -1.49 18.74 18.10
C GLY A 274 -0.23 19.57 17.85
N LEU A 275 0.61 19.17 16.89
CA LEU A 275 1.76 19.97 16.47
C LEU A 275 1.33 21.33 15.88
N CYS A 276 0.25 21.37 15.10
CA CYS A 276 -0.29 22.63 14.57
C CYS A 276 -0.79 23.55 15.70
N PHE A 277 -1.52 23.01 16.67
CA PHE A 277 -1.96 23.76 17.85
C PHE A 277 -0.77 24.29 18.66
N TYR A 278 0.28 23.48 18.84
CA TYR A 278 1.48 23.87 19.56
C TYR A 278 2.17 25.05 18.88
N GLN A 279 2.36 24.97 17.55
CA GLN A 279 2.96 26.06 16.76
C GLN A 279 2.11 27.34 16.79
N ASN A 280 0.78 27.20 16.90
CA ASN A 280 -0.15 28.34 17.01
C ASN A 280 -0.33 28.85 18.45
N GLY A 281 0.48 28.39 19.41
CA GLY A 281 0.45 28.80 20.82
C GLY A 281 -0.74 28.27 21.63
N GLN A 282 -1.54 27.36 21.08
CA GLN A 282 -2.72 26.79 21.73
C GLN A 282 -2.33 25.56 22.56
N ARG A 283 -1.57 25.80 23.64
CA ARG A 283 -0.89 24.75 24.44
C ARG A 283 -1.85 23.66 24.97
N GLU A 284 -3.00 24.03 25.52
CA GLU A 284 -3.98 23.05 26.03
C GLU A 284 -4.56 22.16 24.91
N ALA A 285 -4.93 22.75 23.78
CA ALA A 285 -5.45 22.02 22.63
C ALA A 285 -4.40 21.09 22.02
N ALA A 286 -3.13 21.53 22.01
CA ALA A 286 -2.00 20.75 21.55
C ALA A 286 -1.78 19.50 22.41
N GLN A 287 -1.76 19.67 23.74
CA GLN A 287 -1.60 18.57 24.68
C GLN A 287 -2.71 17.53 24.50
N ASN A 288 -3.98 17.95 24.52
CA ASN A 288 -5.12 17.04 24.35
C ASN A 288 -5.06 16.24 23.03
N ALA A 289 -4.68 16.89 21.93
CA ALA A 289 -4.57 16.23 20.63
C ALA A 289 -3.40 15.24 20.57
N LEU A 290 -2.26 15.58 21.18
CA LEU A 290 -1.09 14.68 21.26
C LEU A 290 -1.36 13.50 22.20
N GLU A 291 -2.01 13.71 23.34
CA GLU A 291 -2.46 12.64 24.24
C GLU A 291 -3.38 11.67 23.51
N LYS A 292 -4.30 12.19 22.67
CA LYS A 292 -5.16 11.33 21.85
C LYS A 292 -4.39 10.52 20.82
N ALA A 293 -3.38 11.12 20.19
CA ALA A 293 -2.51 10.42 19.24
C ALA A 293 -1.74 9.29 19.93
N VAL A 294 -1.22 9.54 21.13
CA VAL A 294 -0.50 8.55 21.95
C VAL A 294 -1.42 7.44 22.45
N GLU A 295 -2.65 7.75 22.87
CA GLU A 295 -3.64 6.73 23.24
C GLU A 295 -3.92 5.75 22.08
N LEU A 296 -3.85 6.23 20.83
CA LEU A 296 -4.12 5.44 19.63
C LEU A 296 -2.88 4.68 19.11
N GLU A 297 -1.67 5.23 19.23
CA GLU A 297 -0.41 4.62 18.77
C GLU A 297 0.32 3.78 19.84
N GLY A 298 0.09 4.06 21.12
CA GLY A 298 0.87 3.54 22.25
C GLY A 298 2.04 4.45 22.64
N GLU A 299 2.67 4.16 23.79
CA GLU A 299 3.77 4.96 24.35
C GLU A 299 5.07 4.86 23.53
N ASP A 300 5.26 3.77 22.77
CA ASP A 300 6.34 3.64 21.79
C ASP A 300 6.06 4.46 20.50
N GLY A 301 4.91 5.17 20.45
CA GLY A 301 4.38 6.01 19.37
C GLY A 301 5.23 7.24 19.02
N ARG A 302 5.01 7.88 17.85
CA ARG A 302 5.85 9.05 17.43
C ARG A 302 5.46 10.31 18.14
N PHE A 303 4.29 10.32 18.74
CA PHE A 303 3.76 11.49 19.40
C PHE A 303 4.10 11.53 20.88
N PHE A 304 4.59 10.43 21.45
CA PHE A 304 4.92 10.31 22.87
C PHE A 304 5.99 11.31 23.30
N HIS A 305 7.09 11.43 22.54
CA HIS A 305 8.18 12.36 22.90
C HIS A 305 7.76 13.85 22.86
N TYR A 306 6.65 14.19 22.20
CA TYR A 306 6.13 15.55 22.20
C TYR A 306 5.34 15.88 23.48
N LEU A 307 4.91 14.88 24.27
CA LEU A 307 4.21 15.15 25.54
C LEU A 307 5.12 15.82 26.59
N HIS A 308 6.44 15.56 26.53
CA HIS A 308 7.42 16.23 27.39
C HIS A 308 7.49 17.76 27.16
N LEU A 309 6.95 18.29 26.05
CA LEU A 309 6.87 19.74 25.82
C LEU A 309 5.84 20.43 26.71
N PHE A 310 5.00 19.66 27.42
CA PHE A 310 3.89 20.17 28.22
C PHE A 310 4.09 20.07 29.73
N GLU A 311 5.13 19.35 30.18
CA GLU A 311 5.64 19.35 31.56
C GLU A 311 6.19 20.73 31.98
#